data_AF-A0A8N4EX29-F1
#
_entry.id   AF-A0A8N4EX29-F1
#
_cell.length_a   1.000
_cell.length_b   1.000
_cell.length_c   1.000
_cell.angle_alpha   90.00
_cell.angle_beta   90.00
_cell.angle_gamma   90.00
#
_symmetry.space_group_name_H-M   'P 1'
#
loop_
_entity.id
_entity.type
_entity.pdbx_description
1 polymer ?
#
loop_
_entity_poly.entity_id
_entity_poly.type
_entity_poly.pdbx_seq_one_letter_code
_entity_poly.pdbx_strand_id
1 'polypeptide(L)'
;MGLYNALGRLDLPAFRRAFAAADHRPPGCSLLGWFSGRRRSPVRPSMREFAVSLSLYKSPILTLDERPGSPHPDLPPKPCIFLLLSSSSSPNHAVHTHEYRAFVFRSTAGGSGVLEPRSLDVINVGPAFRGQYSSFSPESAFPWMPCWSKGVEEGERERGSKKGESLREAERELRLLESSAEGFGLARLELLVGPGAAEYTSELEDLYTKMLLKVEGLARLVEKSSARVLEQCINVPNEGWLL
;
A
#
# COMPACT_ATOMS: atom_id res chain seq x y z
N MET A 1 -18.08 2.92 18.31
CA MET A 1 -17.02 3.86 18.76
C MET A 1 -16.29 4.38 17.54
N GLY A 2 -16.29 5.69 17.29
CA GLY A 2 -15.63 6.28 16.11
C GLY A 2 -14.16 6.64 16.38
N LEU A 3 -13.33 6.67 15.34
CA LEU A 3 -11.89 7.03 15.43
C LEU A 3 -11.66 8.55 15.54
N TYR A 4 -12.69 9.36 15.29
CA TYR A 4 -12.66 10.81 15.36
C TYR A 4 -14.05 11.36 15.68
N ASN A 5 -14.09 12.59 16.20
CA ASN A 5 -15.34 13.28 16.57
C ASN A 5 -15.94 14.08 15.40
N ALA A 6 -17.10 14.71 15.64
CA ALA A 6 -17.82 15.50 14.62
C ALA A 6 -17.01 16.66 14.02
N LEU A 7 -16.01 17.17 14.76
CA LEU A 7 -15.09 18.23 14.33
C LEU A 7 -13.86 17.69 13.58
N GLY A 8 -13.76 16.37 13.39
CA GLY A 8 -12.62 15.73 12.72
C GLY A 8 -11.37 15.60 13.59
N ARG A 9 -11.48 15.75 14.91
CA ARG A 9 -10.36 15.52 15.83
C ARG A 9 -10.27 14.03 16.16
N LEU A 10 -9.06 13.48 16.14
CA LEU A 10 -8.80 12.06 16.41
C LEU A 10 -9.04 11.71 17.88
N ASP A 11 -9.67 10.57 18.11
CA ASP A 11 -9.67 9.90 19.42
C ASP A 11 -8.42 9.01 19.50
N LEU A 12 -7.34 9.55 20.06
CA LEU A 12 -6.04 8.87 20.11
C LEU A 12 -6.11 7.52 20.86
N PRO A 13 -6.80 7.39 22.01
CA PRO A 13 -7.01 6.09 22.66
C PRO A 13 -7.71 5.07 21.76
N ALA A 14 -8.83 5.43 21.12
CA ALA A 14 -9.53 4.51 20.23
C ALA A 14 -8.68 4.13 19.01
N PHE A 15 -7.96 5.11 18.46
CA PHE A 15 -7.05 4.91 17.34
C PHE A 15 -5.91 3.95 17.70
N ARG A 16 -5.23 4.14 18.85
CA ARG A 16 -4.17 3.24 19.30
C ARG A 16 -4.65 1.82 19.52
N ARG A 17 -5.82 1.62 20.12
CA ARG A 17 -6.40 0.29 20.30
C ARG A 17 -6.71 -0.39 18.97
N ALA A 18 -7.32 0.34 18.03
CA ALA A 18 -7.60 -0.20 16.69
C ALA A 18 -6.31 -0.55 15.93
N PHE A 19 -5.27 0.26 16.10
CA PHE A 19 -3.98 0.05 15.44
C PHE A 19 -3.16 -1.08 16.08
N ALA A 20 -3.25 -1.25 17.42
CA ALA A 20 -2.59 -2.32 18.16
C ALA A 20 -3.30 -3.67 18.00
N ALA A 21 -4.63 -3.69 17.86
CA ALA A 21 -5.39 -4.92 17.59
C ALA A 21 -5.07 -5.55 16.22
N ALA A 22 -4.36 -4.86 15.34
CA ALA A 22 -3.81 -5.40 14.10
C ALA A 22 -2.48 -6.15 14.38
N ASP A 23 -2.54 -7.17 15.25
CA ASP A 23 -1.39 -7.82 15.92
C ASP A 23 -0.58 -8.81 15.04
N HIS A 24 -0.71 -8.72 13.71
CA HIS A 24 0.05 -9.53 12.74
C HIS A 24 0.89 -8.67 11.78
N ARG A 25 1.22 -7.46 12.22
CA ARG A 25 1.93 -6.51 11.38
C ARG A 25 3.41 -6.90 11.22
N PRO A 26 3.92 -7.01 9.98
CA PRO A 26 5.36 -7.10 9.75
C PRO A 26 6.06 -5.84 10.31
N PRO A 27 7.26 -5.96 10.90
CA PRO A 27 8.03 -4.80 11.32
C PRO A 27 8.23 -3.84 10.12
N GLY A 28 7.91 -2.56 10.31
CA GLY A 28 8.06 -1.51 9.27
C GLY A 28 6.78 -1.05 8.57
N CYS A 29 5.59 -1.61 8.84
CA CYS A 29 4.36 -1.08 8.26
C CYS A 29 3.95 0.26 8.89
N SER A 30 3.96 1.34 8.09
CA SER A 30 3.46 2.68 8.43
C SER A 30 2.04 2.92 7.92
N LEU A 31 1.30 3.82 8.56
CA LEU A 31 0.02 4.27 8.02
C LEU A 31 0.27 5.24 6.87
N LEU A 32 -0.18 4.87 5.68
CA LEU A 32 -0.06 5.70 4.48
C LEU A 32 -1.18 6.76 4.35
N GLY A 33 -2.35 6.48 4.90
CA GLY A 33 -3.53 7.30 4.66
C GLY A 33 -4.82 6.71 5.21
N TRP A 34 -5.94 7.23 4.71
CA TRP A 34 -7.29 6.81 5.10
C TRP A 34 -8.27 7.01 3.95
N PHE A 35 -9.47 6.45 4.06
CA PHE A 35 -10.50 6.57 3.03
C PHE A 35 -11.88 6.92 3.60
N SER A 36 -12.73 7.48 2.75
CA SER A 36 -14.15 7.69 3.05
C SER A 36 -15.02 7.24 1.88
N GLY A 37 -16.04 6.45 2.17
CA GLY A 37 -17.06 6.04 1.21
C GLY A 37 -18.35 6.81 1.41
N ARG A 38 -18.87 7.38 0.32
CA ARG A 38 -20.14 8.14 0.30
C ARG A 38 -21.07 7.62 -0.79
N ARG A 39 -22.35 7.93 -0.64
CA ARG A 39 -23.38 7.65 -1.65
C ARG A 39 -23.95 8.96 -2.17
N ARG A 40 -24.14 9.05 -3.49
CA ARG A 40 -24.78 10.18 -4.17
C ARG A 40 -24.20 11.53 -3.76
N SER A 41 -22.86 11.61 -3.71
CA SER A 41 -22.15 12.81 -3.27
C SER A 41 -21.07 13.22 -4.27
N PRO A 42 -20.72 14.51 -4.37
CA PRO A 42 -19.63 14.94 -5.22
C PRO A 42 -18.28 14.41 -4.71
N VAL A 43 -17.38 14.08 -5.63
CA VAL A 43 -15.99 13.65 -5.37
C VAL A 43 -15.08 14.83 -4.98
N ARG A 44 -15.52 15.59 -3.97
CA ARG A 44 -14.77 16.67 -3.32
C ARG A 44 -14.71 16.44 -1.80
N PRO A 45 -13.55 16.70 -1.16
CA PRO A 45 -13.43 16.56 0.28
C PRO A 45 -14.38 17.50 1.02
N SER A 46 -14.93 17.05 2.15
CA SER A 46 -15.65 17.93 3.08
C SER A 46 -14.72 18.59 4.09
N MET A 47 -15.22 19.62 4.79
CA MET A 47 -14.49 20.23 5.90
C MET A 47 -14.11 19.23 6.99
N ARG A 48 -14.96 18.23 7.24
CA ARG A 48 -14.65 17.17 8.22
C ARG A 48 -13.49 16.31 7.75
N GLU A 49 -13.47 15.90 6.48
CA GLU A 49 -12.37 15.09 5.93
C GLU A 49 -11.06 15.86 5.88
N PHE A 50 -11.13 17.15 5.57
CA PHE A 50 -9.97 18.03 5.67
C PHE A 50 -9.43 18.07 7.11
N ALA A 51 -10.31 18.27 8.11
CA ALA A 51 -9.92 18.32 9.52
C ALA A 51 -9.35 16.99 10.04
N VAL A 52 -9.89 15.85 9.60
CA VAL A 52 -9.35 14.52 9.91
C VAL A 52 -7.96 14.34 9.30
N SER A 53 -7.79 14.69 8.02
CA SER A 53 -6.50 14.59 7.33
C SER A 53 -5.44 15.47 8.00
N LEU A 54 -5.79 16.70 8.39
CA LEU A 54 -4.94 17.59 9.16
C LEU A 54 -4.57 17.00 10.53
N SER A 55 -5.54 16.41 11.23
CA SER A 55 -5.32 15.79 12.56
C SER A 55 -4.41 14.57 12.47
N LEU A 56 -4.57 13.74 11.44
CA LEU A 56 -3.68 12.60 11.15
C LEU A 56 -2.28 13.09 10.81
N TYR A 57 -2.16 14.07 9.92
CA TYR A 57 -0.88 14.66 9.54
C TYR A 57 -0.12 15.23 10.75
N LYS A 58 -0.81 15.89 11.68
CA LYS A 58 -0.21 16.43 12.92
C LYS A 58 0.03 15.37 14.00
N SER A 59 -0.59 14.21 13.91
CA SER A 59 -0.49 13.18 14.96
C SER A 59 0.90 12.53 14.96
N PRO A 60 1.62 12.50 16.10
CA PRO A 60 2.92 11.84 16.22
C PRO A 60 2.79 10.31 16.21
N ILE A 61 1.57 9.75 16.24
CA ILE A 61 1.37 8.29 16.15
C ILE A 61 1.71 7.78 14.73
N LEU A 62 1.67 8.65 13.73
CA LEU A 62 1.98 8.30 12.34
C LEU A 62 3.44 8.55 11.95
N THR A 63 4.30 9.02 12.85
CA THR A 63 5.75 9.06 12.59
C THR A 63 6.32 7.67 12.80
N LEU A 64 6.32 6.87 11.75
CA LEU A 64 7.12 5.65 11.68
C LEU A 64 8.49 6.07 11.16
N ASP A 65 9.50 5.97 12.02
CA ASP A 65 10.92 6.29 11.81
C ASP A 65 11.22 7.64 11.14
N GLU A 66 12.17 8.37 11.69
CA GLU A 66 12.88 9.40 10.93
C GLU A 66 13.64 8.70 9.80
N ARG A 67 12.95 8.30 8.73
CA ARG A 67 13.55 7.90 7.48
C ARG A 67 14.17 9.18 6.90
N PRO A 68 15.50 9.28 6.77
CA PRO A 68 16.13 10.47 6.22
C PRO A 68 15.75 10.61 4.75
N GLY A 69 14.68 11.36 4.47
CA GLY A 69 14.22 11.71 3.13
C GLY A 69 13.47 10.59 2.43
N SER A 70 12.21 10.84 2.05
CA SER A 70 11.54 10.00 1.06
C SER A 70 12.29 10.10 -0.28
N PRO A 71 12.67 8.99 -0.93
CA PRO A 71 13.41 9.01 -2.20
C PRO A 71 12.57 9.47 -3.40
N HIS A 72 11.25 9.66 -3.22
CA HIS A 72 10.38 10.15 -4.28
C HIS A 72 10.26 11.68 -4.20
N PRO A 73 10.71 12.45 -5.23
CA PRO A 73 10.77 13.91 -5.19
C PRO A 73 9.40 14.58 -4.96
N ASP A 74 8.31 13.87 -5.30
CA ASP A 74 6.94 14.41 -5.18
C ASP A 74 6.20 14.07 -3.89
N LEU A 75 6.65 13.12 -3.07
CA LEU A 75 5.93 12.74 -1.84
C LEU A 75 6.49 13.48 -0.62
N PRO A 76 5.65 14.09 0.23
CA PRO A 76 6.13 14.72 1.45
C PRO A 76 6.71 13.65 2.40
N PRO A 77 7.64 14.02 3.31
CA PRO A 77 8.27 13.10 4.27
C PRO A 77 7.27 12.39 5.19
N LYS A 78 6.03 12.89 5.26
CA LYS A 78 4.91 12.24 5.92
C LYS A 78 3.71 12.18 4.96
N PRO A 79 3.56 11.12 4.15
CA PRO A 79 2.42 11.00 3.27
C PRO A 79 1.15 10.81 4.09
N CYS A 80 0.16 11.67 3.85
CA CYS A 80 -1.20 11.49 4.35
C CYS A 80 -2.13 11.48 3.14
N ILE A 81 -2.35 10.26 2.63
CA ILE A 81 -3.23 10.03 1.48
C ILE A 81 -4.67 9.95 1.96
N PHE A 82 -5.57 10.62 1.25
CA PHE A 82 -7.01 10.52 1.46
C PHE A 82 -7.68 10.00 0.18
N LEU A 83 -8.33 8.85 0.27
CA LEU A 83 -9.11 8.27 -0.84
C LEU A 83 -10.61 8.52 -0.62
N LEU A 84 -11.24 9.26 -1.53
CA LEU A 84 -12.69 9.49 -1.52
C LEU A 84 -13.36 8.58 -2.56
N LEU A 85 -14.29 7.76 -2.09
CA LEU A 85 -15.11 6.86 -2.92
C LEU A 85 -16.55 7.35 -2.93
N SER A 86 -17.16 7.47 -4.11
CA SER A 86 -18.55 7.86 -4.27
C SER A 86 -19.30 6.88 -5.17
N SER A 87 -20.46 6.42 -4.74
CA SER A 87 -21.33 5.56 -5.53
C SER A 87 -22.65 6.24 -5.83
N SER A 88 -23.06 6.24 -7.09
CA SER A 88 -24.36 6.70 -7.55
C SER A 88 -25.02 5.66 -8.47
N SER A 89 -26.32 5.81 -8.72
CA SER A 89 -27.06 4.92 -9.61
C SER A 89 -28.05 5.73 -10.44
N SER A 90 -28.36 5.26 -11.64
CA SER A 90 -29.46 5.80 -12.44
C SER A 90 -30.80 5.69 -11.69
N PRO A 91 -31.82 6.50 -12.04
CA PRO A 91 -33.13 6.46 -11.38
C PRO A 91 -33.82 5.09 -11.46
N ASN A 92 -33.58 4.35 -12.53
CA ASN A 92 -34.08 2.98 -12.71
C ASN A 92 -33.13 1.90 -12.17
N HIS A 93 -32.03 2.29 -11.50
CA HIS A 93 -30.99 1.40 -10.96
C HIS A 93 -30.35 0.44 -11.98
N ALA A 94 -30.51 0.67 -13.28
CA ALA A 94 -29.89 -0.13 -14.33
C ALA A 94 -28.38 0.14 -14.48
N VAL A 95 -27.93 1.34 -14.09
CA VAL A 95 -26.52 1.74 -14.17
C VAL A 95 -26.05 2.18 -12.81
N HIS A 96 -24.91 1.64 -12.37
CA HIS A 96 -24.20 2.06 -11.17
C HIS A 96 -22.88 2.71 -11.57
N THR A 97 -22.60 3.88 -11.00
CA THR A 97 -21.34 4.61 -11.23
C THR A 97 -20.58 4.68 -9.93
N HIS A 98 -19.36 4.15 -9.93
CA HIS A 98 -18.42 4.20 -8.82
C HIS A 98 -17.26 5.11 -9.19
N GLU A 99 -17.19 6.26 -8.52
CA GLU A 99 -16.14 7.24 -8.71
C GLU A 99 -15.17 7.19 -7.54
N TYR A 100 -13.88 7.38 -7.83
CA TYR A 100 -12.85 7.48 -6.80
C TYR A 100 -11.95 8.68 -7.09
N ARG A 101 -11.43 9.31 -6.03
CA ARG A 101 -10.45 10.38 -6.15
C ARG A 101 -9.47 10.33 -5.00
N ALA A 102 -8.18 10.31 -5.33
CA ALA A 102 -7.10 10.35 -4.34
C ALA A 102 -6.65 11.79 -4.11
N PHE A 103 -6.31 12.10 -2.87
CA PHE A 103 -5.76 13.37 -2.44
C PHE A 103 -4.52 13.14 -1.57
N VAL A 104 -3.54 14.02 -1.66
CA VAL A 104 -2.40 14.07 -0.75
C VAL A 104 -2.51 15.34 0.07
N PHE A 105 -2.45 15.19 1.40
CA PHE A 105 -2.40 16.34 2.29
C PHE A 105 -1.01 16.96 2.29
N ARG A 106 -0.91 18.25 1.98
CA ARG A 106 0.32 19.05 2.11
C ARG A 106 0.16 20.13 3.18
N SER A 107 1.14 20.24 4.06
CA SER A 107 1.23 21.35 5.00
C SER A 107 1.75 22.59 4.29
N THR A 108 1.13 23.73 4.57
CA THR A 108 1.62 25.04 4.12
C THR A 108 2.34 25.75 5.27
N ALA A 109 3.24 26.68 4.96
CA ALA A 109 4.03 27.41 5.96
C ALA A 109 3.18 28.17 7.00
N GLY A 110 1.92 28.50 6.68
CA GLY A 110 0.97 29.17 7.58
C GLY A 110 0.22 28.25 8.54
N GLY A 111 0.59 26.96 8.68
CA GLY A 111 -0.07 26.02 9.59
C GLY A 111 -1.44 25.50 9.13
N SER A 112 -1.98 26.05 8.04
CA SER A 112 -3.02 25.43 7.22
C SER A 112 -2.43 24.33 6.32
N GLY A 113 -3.27 23.47 5.78
CA GLY A 113 -2.86 22.54 4.73
C GLY A 113 -3.82 22.53 3.57
N VAL A 114 -3.50 21.74 2.55
CA VAL A 114 -4.30 21.58 1.34
C VAL A 114 -4.38 20.10 1.00
N LEU A 115 -5.55 19.66 0.51
CA LEU A 115 -5.73 18.35 -0.09
C LEU A 115 -5.57 18.49 -1.60
N GLU A 116 -4.39 18.12 -2.11
CA GLU A 116 -4.10 18.16 -3.54
C GLU A 116 -4.60 16.88 -4.21
N PRO A 117 -5.44 16.94 -5.26
CA PRO A 117 -5.82 15.75 -6.00
C PRO A 117 -4.60 15.13 -6.68
N ARG A 118 -4.53 13.79 -6.68
CA ARG A 118 -3.50 13.00 -7.35
C ARG A 118 -4.13 11.89 -8.18
N SER A 119 -3.46 11.55 -9.28
CA SER A 119 -3.80 10.37 -10.07
C SER A 119 -3.50 9.10 -9.28
N LEU A 120 -4.32 8.08 -9.46
CA LEU A 120 -4.15 6.76 -8.85
C LEU A 120 -4.15 5.73 -9.97
N ASP A 121 -3.02 5.06 -10.14
CA ASP A 121 -2.89 3.99 -11.13
C ASP A 121 -3.21 2.65 -10.48
N VAL A 122 -4.18 1.94 -11.05
CA VAL A 122 -4.53 0.58 -10.63
C VAL A 122 -3.81 -0.40 -11.55
N ILE A 123 -2.73 -0.99 -11.03
CA ILE A 123 -1.91 -1.94 -11.78
C ILE A 123 -2.74 -3.16 -12.13
N ASN A 124 -2.68 -3.59 -13.39
CA ASN A 124 -3.35 -4.80 -13.86
C ASN A 124 -2.46 -5.60 -14.82
N VAL A 125 -2.90 -6.82 -15.16
CA VAL A 125 -2.14 -7.76 -16.02
C VAL A 125 -2.28 -7.42 -17.52
N GLY A 126 -3.06 -6.37 -17.85
CA GLY A 126 -3.34 -5.98 -19.22
C GLY A 126 -2.12 -5.44 -19.97
N PRO A 127 -2.17 -5.39 -21.32
CA PRO A 127 -1.05 -4.98 -22.16
C PRO A 127 -0.51 -3.58 -21.84
N ALA A 128 -1.36 -2.65 -21.39
CA ALA A 128 -0.99 -1.27 -21.05
C ALA A 128 -0.02 -1.19 -19.86
N PHE A 129 -0.01 -2.20 -18.98
CA PHE A 129 0.92 -2.30 -17.85
C PHE A 129 2.06 -3.27 -18.13
N ARG A 130 2.03 -3.98 -19.27
CA ARG A 130 3.11 -4.90 -19.69
C ARG A 130 4.45 -4.18 -19.81
N GLY A 131 4.47 -2.88 -20.14
CA GLY A 131 5.67 -2.03 -20.09
C GLY A 131 6.39 -2.08 -18.73
N GLN A 132 5.63 -2.06 -17.63
CA GLN A 132 6.15 -2.15 -16.26
C GLN A 132 6.76 -3.53 -15.93
N TYR A 133 6.45 -4.55 -16.74
CA TYR A 133 6.95 -5.92 -16.62
C TYR A 133 7.94 -6.30 -17.73
N SER A 134 8.13 -5.46 -18.76
CA SER A 134 8.91 -5.78 -19.98
C SER A 134 10.17 -4.96 -20.14
N SER A 135 10.35 -3.87 -19.39
CA SER A 135 11.66 -3.27 -19.22
C SER A 135 12.22 -3.65 -17.84
N PHE A 136 13.25 -4.49 -17.84
CA PHE A 136 14.22 -4.54 -16.72
C PHE A 136 15.14 -3.30 -16.73
N SER A 137 14.61 -2.17 -17.19
CA SER A 137 15.25 -0.86 -17.26
C SER A 137 14.19 0.18 -16.90
N PRO A 138 14.34 0.92 -15.78
CA PRO A 138 13.27 1.72 -15.22
C PRO A 138 13.09 3.03 -15.98
N GLU A 139 12.03 3.16 -16.79
CA GLU A 139 11.58 4.47 -17.34
C GLU A 139 10.57 5.20 -16.43
N SER A 140 10.02 4.52 -15.41
CA SER A 140 9.53 5.18 -14.20
C SER A 140 10.56 4.96 -13.11
N ALA A 141 10.79 5.95 -12.24
CA ALA A 141 11.64 5.75 -11.07
C ALA A 141 11.02 4.64 -10.21
N PHE A 142 11.46 3.41 -10.44
CA PHE A 142 11.29 2.31 -9.52
C PHE A 142 11.68 2.85 -8.14
N PRO A 143 10.91 2.61 -7.05
CA PRO A 143 11.42 2.87 -5.72
C PRO A 143 12.81 2.23 -5.68
N TRP A 144 13.83 3.04 -5.41
CA TRP A 144 15.22 2.74 -5.70
C TRP A 144 15.61 1.37 -5.14
N MET A 145 15.58 0.33 -5.98
CA MET A 145 16.05 -1.01 -5.68
C MET A 145 17.34 -1.16 -6.46
N PRO A 146 18.53 -0.94 -5.85
CA PRO A 146 19.78 -1.01 -6.57
C PRO A 146 20.14 -2.48 -6.76
N CYS A 147 19.58 -3.08 -7.81
CA CYS A 147 20.16 -4.27 -8.42
C CYS A 147 21.21 -3.76 -9.40
N TRP A 148 22.48 -3.73 -9.00
CA TRP A 148 23.57 -3.55 -9.95
C TRP A 148 24.05 -4.91 -10.43
N SER A 149 23.89 -5.12 -11.74
CA SER A 149 24.63 -6.12 -12.51
C SER A 149 26.11 -5.92 -12.26
N LYS A 150 26.76 -6.96 -11.76
CA LYS A 150 28.20 -6.99 -11.50
C LYS A 150 28.92 -7.06 -12.85
N GLY A 151 29.23 -5.91 -13.44
CA GLY A 151 29.89 -5.80 -14.74
C GLY A 151 30.73 -4.55 -14.87
N VAL A 152 32.02 -4.70 -14.58
CA VAL A 152 33.19 -3.98 -15.13
C VAL A 152 32.96 -2.57 -15.66
N GLU A 153 33.36 -1.54 -14.90
CA GLU A 153 34.18 -0.44 -15.43
C GLU A 153 35.05 0.15 -14.30
N GLU A 154 36.36 0.18 -14.57
CA GLU A 154 37.36 0.93 -13.82
C GLU A 154 37.15 2.44 -14.02
N GLY A 155 37.31 3.25 -12.98
CA GLY A 155 37.50 4.69 -13.16
C GLY A 155 36.92 5.61 -12.09
N GLU A 156 37.80 6.03 -11.18
CA GLU A 156 37.86 7.36 -10.56
C GLU A 156 36.80 7.85 -9.53
N ARG A 157 37.24 7.79 -8.27
CA ARG A 157 37.30 8.85 -7.24
C ARG A 157 36.04 9.57 -6.73
N GLU A 158 35.80 9.29 -5.45
CA GLU A 158 35.44 10.19 -4.33
C GLU A 158 34.30 11.20 -4.50
N ARG A 159 33.15 10.89 -3.88
CA ARG A 159 32.37 11.89 -3.14
C ARG A 159 31.68 11.29 -1.91
N GLY A 160 31.89 11.95 -0.78
CA GLY A 160 31.69 11.49 0.59
C GLY A 160 30.29 11.03 1.01
N SER A 161 30.33 10.05 1.91
CA SER A 161 29.47 9.78 3.09
C SER A 161 27.95 9.59 2.96
N LYS A 162 27.28 9.91 1.84
CA LYS A 162 25.84 9.65 1.66
C LYS A 162 25.51 8.35 0.90
N LYS A 163 26.51 7.77 0.22
CA LYS A 163 26.36 6.54 -0.59
C LYS A 163 26.21 5.28 0.28
N GLY A 164 26.80 5.29 1.49
CA GLY A 164 26.85 4.12 2.37
C GLY A 164 25.54 3.81 3.10
N GLU A 165 24.74 4.82 3.44
CA GLU A 165 23.41 4.62 4.07
C GLU A 165 22.39 4.10 3.07
N SER A 166 22.39 4.66 1.84
CA SER A 166 21.60 4.17 0.71
C SER A 166 21.91 2.72 0.34
N LEU A 167 23.19 2.32 0.34
CA LEU A 167 23.61 0.94 0.08
C LEU A 167 23.13 -0.03 1.17
N ARG A 168 23.21 0.37 2.45
CA ARG A 168 22.76 -0.45 3.58
C ARG A 168 21.25 -0.61 3.63
N GLU A 169 20.49 0.42 3.27
CA GLU A 169 19.02 0.35 3.21
C GLU A 169 18.57 -0.52 2.04
N ALA A 170 19.24 -0.39 0.90
CA ALA A 170 19.00 -1.25 -0.25
C ALA A 170 19.32 -2.74 0.00
N GLU A 171 20.43 -3.03 0.68
CA GLU A 171 20.77 -4.40 1.07
C GLU A 171 19.71 -4.99 2.02
N ARG A 172 19.07 -4.17 2.86
CA ARG A 172 17.95 -4.62 3.71
C ARG A 172 16.70 -4.90 2.88
N GLU A 173 16.34 -4.04 1.94
CA GLU A 173 15.16 -4.23 1.08
C GLU A 173 15.31 -5.44 0.15
N LEU A 174 16.50 -5.63 -0.43
CA LEU A 174 16.84 -6.83 -1.20
C LEU A 174 16.75 -8.09 -0.33
N ARG A 175 17.27 -8.06 0.90
CA ARG A 175 17.15 -9.19 1.83
C ARG A 175 15.70 -9.51 2.21
N LEU A 176 14.84 -8.49 2.36
CA LEU A 176 13.42 -8.70 2.62
C LEU A 176 12.73 -9.36 1.41
N LEU A 177 13.06 -8.93 0.20
CA LEU A 177 12.54 -9.52 -1.03
C LEU A 177 13.03 -10.96 -1.20
N GLU A 178 14.33 -11.22 -1.01
CA GLU A 178 14.91 -12.57 -1.06
C GLU A 178 14.36 -13.49 0.02
N SER A 179 14.09 -12.97 1.23
CA SER A 179 13.46 -13.74 2.31
C SER A 179 12.01 -14.15 1.97
N SER A 180 11.33 -13.35 1.16
CA SER A 180 9.97 -13.63 0.67
C SER A 180 9.96 -14.63 -0.48
N ALA A 181 11.10 -14.81 -1.16
CA ALA A 181 11.24 -15.67 -2.32
C ALA A 181 11.60 -17.13 -1.97
N GLU A 182 11.64 -17.51 -0.68
CA GLU A 182 11.87 -18.90 -0.20
C GLU A 182 13.07 -19.60 -0.88
N GLY A 183 14.13 -18.86 -1.21
CA GLY A 183 15.33 -19.39 -1.89
C GLY A 183 15.33 -19.27 -3.43
N PHE A 184 14.32 -18.64 -4.03
CA PHE A 184 14.24 -18.30 -5.46
C PHE A 184 14.56 -16.81 -5.71
N GLY A 185 15.73 -16.37 -5.25
CA GLY A 185 16.17 -14.97 -5.35
C GLY A 185 16.54 -14.52 -6.78
N LEU A 186 16.80 -13.22 -6.94
CA LEU A 186 17.06 -12.57 -8.24
C LEU A 186 18.22 -13.21 -9.03
N ALA A 187 19.28 -13.64 -8.35
CA ALA A 187 20.42 -14.31 -8.99
C ALA A 187 20.04 -15.63 -9.69
N ARG A 188 18.95 -16.29 -9.27
CA ARG A 188 18.46 -17.54 -9.88
C ARG A 188 17.58 -17.28 -11.10
N LEU A 189 16.95 -16.10 -11.16
CA LEU A 189 16.18 -15.67 -12.33
C LEU A 189 17.08 -15.42 -13.56
N GLU A 190 18.34 -15.01 -13.35
CA GLU A 190 19.33 -14.85 -14.42
C GLU A 190 19.62 -16.17 -15.16
N LEU A 191 19.40 -17.31 -14.50
CA LEU A 191 19.65 -18.66 -15.06
C LEU A 191 18.49 -19.20 -15.92
N LEU A 192 17.38 -18.45 -16.01
CA LEU A 192 16.28 -18.74 -16.96
C LEU A 192 16.69 -18.49 -18.42
N VAL A 193 17.85 -17.87 -18.66
CA VAL A 193 18.40 -17.63 -20.00
C VAL A 193 19.71 -18.41 -20.14
N GLY A 194 19.71 -19.48 -20.95
CA GLY A 194 20.90 -20.27 -21.24
C GLY A 194 20.68 -21.78 -21.18
N PRO A 195 21.75 -22.60 -21.26
CA PRO A 195 21.66 -24.06 -21.38
C PRO A 195 21.10 -24.77 -20.13
N GLY A 196 21.00 -24.11 -18.98
CA GLY A 196 20.37 -24.62 -17.76
C GLY A 196 18.87 -24.26 -17.60
N ALA A 197 18.28 -23.57 -18.58
CA ALA A 197 16.94 -23.01 -18.44
C ALA A 197 15.85 -24.05 -18.16
N ALA A 198 15.95 -25.26 -18.71
CA ALA A 198 14.92 -26.30 -18.57
C ALA A 198 14.73 -26.79 -17.12
N GLU A 199 15.82 -26.93 -16.35
CA GLU A 199 15.75 -27.32 -14.94
C GLU A 199 15.19 -26.16 -14.09
N TYR A 200 15.65 -24.93 -14.34
CA TYR A 200 15.16 -23.73 -13.65
C TYR A 200 13.68 -23.43 -13.94
N THR A 201 13.17 -23.73 -15.14
CA THR A 201 11.75 -23.60 -15.45
C THR A 201 10.90 -24.58 -14.64
N SER A 202 11.35 -25.82 -14.45
CA SER A 202 10.62 -26.80 -13.63
C SER A 202 10.58 -26.38 -12.16
N GLU A 203 11.66 -25.80 -11.62
CA GLU A 203 11.68 -25.28 -10.26
C GLU A 203 10.75 -24.06 -10.09
N LEU A 204 10.70 -23.19 -11.10
CA LEU A 204 9.79 -22.04 -11.10
C LEU A 204 8.33 -22.50 -11.14
N GLU A 205 7.99 -23.51 -11.95
CA GLU A 205 6.67 -24.13 -11.98
C GLU A 205 6.29 -24.76 -10.63
N ASP A 206 7.22 -25.43 -9.95
CA ASP A 206 7.01 -25.97 -8.60
C ASP A 206 6.77 -24.84 -7.57
N LEU A 207 7.53 -23.74 -7.64
CA LEU A 207 7.31 -22.56 -6.80
C LEU A 207 5.90 -21.96 -7.01
N TYR A 208 5.48 -21.77 -8.26
CA TYR A 208 4.13 -21.29 -8.58
C TYR A 208 3.06 -22.26 -8.08
N THR A 209 3.28 -23.57 -8.23
CA THR A 209 2.37 -24.61 -7.72
C THR A 209 2.21 -24.51 -6.20
N LYS A 210 3.32 -24.37 -5.46
CA LYS A 210 3.30 -24.16 -4.01
C LYS A 210 2.58 -22.87 -3.61
N MET A 211 2.80 -21.78 -4.34
CA MET A 211 2.10 -20.51 -4.09
C MET A 211 0.59 -20.64 -4.32
N LEU A 212 0.17 -21.32 -5.40
CA LEU A 212 -1.25 -21.60 -5.66
C LEU A 212 -1.89 -22.40 -4.53
N LEU A 213 -1.22 -23.45 -4.03
CA LEU A 213 -1.70 -24.23 -2.89
C LEU A 213 -1.83 -23.38 -1.61
N LYS A 214 -0.90 -22.46 -1.35
CA LYS A 214 -0.99 -21.52 -0.22
C LYS A 214 -2.19 -20.57 -0.37
N VAL A 215 -2.39 -20.00 -1.57
CA VAL A 215 -3.53 -19.11 -1.86
C VAL A 215 -4.86 -19.85 -1.70
N GLU A 216 -4.95 -21.10 -2.17
CA GLU A 216 -6.14 -21.94 -1.97
C GLU A 216 -6.41 -22.21 -0.48
N GLY A 217 -5.37 -22.54 0.29
CA GLY A 217 -5.48 -22.72 1.74
C GLY A 217 -6.00 -21.47 2.44
N LEU A 218 -5.48 -20.29 2.09
CA LEU A 218 -5.95 -19.01 2.60
C LEU A 218 -7.39 -18.72 2.19
N ALA A 219 -7.78 -18.99 0.94
CA ALA A 219 -9.14 -18.79 0.48
C ALA A 219 -10.15 -19.61 1.29
N ARG A 220 -9.86 -20.89 1.56
CA ARG A 220 -10.70 -21.76 2.42
C ARG A 220 -10.76 -21.27 3.86
N LEU A 221 -9.66 -20.72 4.40
CA LEU A 221 -9.66 -20.13 5.74
C LEU A 221 -10.56 -18.88 5.80
N VAL A 222 -10.44 -17.99 4.81
CA VAL A 222 -11.26 -16.79 4.69
C VAL A 222 -12.73 -17.15 4.55
N GLU A 223 -13.07 -18.14 3.72
CA GLU A 223 -14.43 -18.67 3.56
C GLU A 223 -15.02 -19.11 4.91
N LYS A 224 -14.34 -20.01 5.63
CA LYS A 224 -14.78 -20.50 6.95
C LYS A 224 -14.91 -19.37 7.97
N SER A 225 -13.95 -18.45 8.00
CA SER A 225 -14.00 -17.31 8.91
C SER A 225 -15.16 -16.36 8.59
N SER A 226 -15.45 -16.14 7.30
CA SER A 226 -16.55 -15.29 6.85
C SER A 226 -17.90 -15.91 7.20
N ALA A 227 -18.04 -17.23 7.05
CA ALA A 227 -19.25 -17.95 7.46
C ALA A 227 -19.54 -17.76 8.97
N ARG A 228 -18.51 -17.86 9.81
CA ARG A 228 -18.64 -17.64 11.26
C ARG A 228 -19.05 -16.20 11.60
N VAL A 229 -18.53 -15.20 10.87
CA VAL A 229 -18.94 -13.80 11.05
C VAL A 229 -20.41 -13.61 10.65
N LEU A 230 -20.86 -14.24 9.56
CA LEU A 230 -22.26 -14.20 9.14
C LEU A 230 -23.19 -14.82 10.19
N GLU A 231 -22.83 -15.95 10.77
CA GLU A 231 -23.58 -16.58 11.86
C GLU A 231 -23.70 -15.66 13.08
N GLN A 232 -22.64 -14.93 13.43
CA GLN A 232 -22.67 -13.96 14.52
C GLN A 232 -23.60 -12.78 14.21
N CYS A 233 -23.64 -12.30 12.96
CA CYS A 233 -24.53 -11.21 12.56
C CYS A 233 -26.01 -11.62 12.54
N ILE A 234 -26.31 -12.88 12.24
CA ILE A 234 -27.69 -13.41 12.19
C ILE A 234 -28.23 -13.71 13.59
N ASN A 235 -27.37 -14.15 14.52
CA ASN A 235 -27.75 -14.53 15.88
C ASN A 235 -27.81 -13.36 16.88
N VAL A 236 -27.71 -12.10 16.44
CA VAL A 236 -28.02 -10.96 17.31
C VAL A 236 -29.56 -10.86 17.39
N PRO A 237 -30.19 -11.10 18.56
CA PRO A 237 -31.64 -10.93 18.66
C PRO A 237 -31.99 -9.48 18.34
N ASN A 238 -32.93 -9.31 17.40
CA ASN A 238 -33.65 -8.05 17.23
C ASN A 238 -34.42 -7.77 18.52
N GLU A 239 -33.79 -7.11 19.49
CA GLU A 239 -34.52 -6.46 20.57
C GLU A 239 -35.40 -5.38 19.93
N GLY A 240 -36.70 -5.64 20.01
CA GLY A 240 -37.73 -4.96 19.25
C GLY A 240 -37.78 -3.47 19.53
N TRP A 241 -37.64 -2.70 18.46
CA TRP A 241 -38.35 -1.43 18.34
C TRP A 241 -39.73 -1.74 17.75
N LEU A 242 -40.67 -2.11 18.62
CA LEU A 242 -42.10 -1.96 18.34
C LEU A 242 -42.55 -0.66 19.01
N LEU A 243 -42.93 0.29 18.14
CA LEU A 243 -43.82 1.46 18.32
C LEU A 243 -43.96 2.07 19.72
#